data_AF-D0NP80-F1
#
_entry.id   AF-D0NP80-F1
#
_cell.length_a   1.000
_cell.length_b   1.000
_cell.length_c   1.000
_cell.angle_alpha   90.00
_cell.angle_beta   90.00
_cell.angle_gamma   90.00
#
_symmetry.space_group_name_H-M   'P 1'
#
loop_
_entity.id
_entity.type
_entity.pdbx_description
1 polymer ?
#
loop_
_entity_poly.entity_id
_entity_poly.type
_entity_poly.pdbx_seq_one_letter_code
_entity_poly.pdbx_strand_id
1 'polypeptide(L)'
;MEEENDLPDEMERLRQAVDAVNEKQLSLRSASTRFGVSKSKIHRRTSGQVELTSRNGPEPILSPGEVSGVVKAVTMPGGLDGSMFAASESAFLTTKLFIQYFERGIDELKAQTRKRKERSEPEKFVPGGTLMTADDISTMVAKQEEMARLKQEDKKRRQIERERRAVLVKAAKDEAAQQRMKREKVLAEKREQAELKRRETDERKLMRVEDPRFLKRCVRKYVIKLRVPGPEPSSFQVVQVDVMTV
;
A
#
# COMPACT_ATOMS: atom_id res chain seq x y z
N MET A 1 -4.96 46.51 33.89
CA MET A 1 -5.94 46.13 32.86
C MET A 1 -5.20 45.22 31.91
N GLU A 2 -5.18 43.92 32.22
CA GLU A 2 -4.67 42.91 31.29
C GLU A 2 -5.75 42.77 30.22
N GLU A 3 -5.47 43.26 29.01
CA GLU A 3 -6.30 43.00 27.84
C GLU A 3 -6.18 41.50 27.54
N GLU A 4 -7.17 40.75 28.05
CA GLU A 4 -7.48 39.39 27.65
C GLU A 4 -7.74 39.43 26.14
N ASN A 5 -6.69 39.17 25.36
CA ASN A 5 -6.79 39.05 23.92
C ASN A 5 -7.56 37.78 23.62
N ASP A 6 -8.88 37.91 23.46
CA ASP A 6 -9.81 36.90 22.92
C ASP A 6 -9.40 36.59 21.48
N LEU A 7 -8.29 35.86 21.34
CA LEU A 7 -7.85 35.30 20.09
C LEU A 7 -8.92 34.29 19.68
N PRO A 8 -9.61 34.50 18.54
CA PRO A 8 -10.70 33.62 18.14
C PRO A 8 -10.19 32.19 18.05
N ASP A 9 -10.99 31.26 18.54
CA ASP A 9 -10.66 29.83 18.61
C ASP A 9 -10.14 29.35 17.25
N GLU A 10 -9.11 28.50 17.25
CA GLU A 10 -8.47 27.99 16.03
C GLU A 10 -9.51 27.36 15.06
N MET A 11 -10.55 26.76 15.64
CA MET A 11 -11.69 26.19 14.91
C MET A 11 -12.53 27.23 14.17
N GLU A 12 -12.74 28.40 14.75
CA GLU A 12 -13.50 29.48 14.13
C GLU A 12 -12.75 30.06 12.94
N ARG A 13 -11.44 30.30 13.09
CA ARG A 13 -10.58 30.75 11.96
C ARG A 13 -10.58 29.76 10.82
N LEU A 14 -10.54 28.47 11.13
CA LEU A 14 -10.61 27.40 10.13
C LEU A 14 -11.96 27.37 9.41
N ARG A 15 -13.06 27.55 10.13
CA ARG A 15 -14.40 27.61 9.55
C ARG A 15 -14.53 28.79 8.61
N GLN A 16 -14.16 29.99 9.05
CA GLN A 16 -14.15 31.21 8.22
C GLN A 16 -13.27 31.04 6.96
N ALA A 17 -12.11 30.40 7.10
CA ALA A 17 -11.22 30.14 5.96
C ALA A 17 -11.82 29.17 4.93
N VAL A 18 -12.52 28.13 5.38
CA VAL A 18 -13.18 27.16 4.50
C VAL A 18 -14.39 27.79 3.81
N ASP A 19 -15.21 28.55 4.54
CA ASP A 19 -16.39 29.22 4.00
C ASP A 19 -15.99 30.25 2.92
N ALA A 20 -14.97 31.08 3.18
CA ALA A 20 -14.47 32.05 2.20
C ALA A 20 -13.93 31.42 0.90
N VAL A 21 -13.38 30.20 0.97
CA VAL A 21 -12.92 29.46 -0.22
C VAL A 21 -14.08 28.81 -0.95
N ASN A 22 -15.05 28.23 -0.24
CA ASN A 22 -16.24 27.60 -0.82
C ASN A 22 -17.12 28.63 -1.56
N GLU A 23 -17.26 29.83 -0.99
CA GLU A 23 -17.94 30.97 -1.62
C GLU A 23 -17.13 31.62 -2.75
N LYS A 24 -15.92 31.11 -3.03
CA LYS A 24 -14.97 31.62 -4.04
C LYS A 24 -14.56 33.08 -3.82
N GLN A 25 -14.70 33.61 -2.59
CA GLN A 25 -14.25 34.96 -2.25
C GLN A 25 -12.71 35.05 -2.19
N LEU A 26 -12.05 33.97 -1.77
CA LEU A 26 -10.60 33.90 -1.63
C LEU A 26 -10.01 32.64 -2.27
N SER A 27 -8.77 32.75 -2.76
CA SER A 27 -7.98 31.57 -3.13
C SER A 27 -7.49 30.83 -1.89
N LEU A 28 -7.20 29.52 -2.02
CA LEU A 28 -6.62 28.70 -0.94
C LEU A 28 -5.35 29.32 -0.32
N ARG A 29 -4.52 29.99 -1.13
CA ARG A 29 -3.29 30.63 -0.67
C ARG A 29 -3.60 31.89 0.14
N SER A 30 -4.51 32.74 -0.37
CA SER A 30 -4.94 33.97 0.29
C SER A 30 -5.64 33.68 1.63
N ALA A 31 -6.51 32.66 1.67
CA ALA A 31 -7.18 32.24 2.90
C ALA A 31 -6.18 31.72 3.95
N SER A 32 -5.18 30.94 3.53
CA SER A 32 -4.13 30.44 4.43
C SER A 32 -3.36 31.56 5.12
N THR A 33 -2.96 32.58 4.36
CA THR A 33 -2.27 33.76 4.91
C THR A 33 -3.18 34.62 5.78
N ARG A 34 -4.44 34.86 5.37
CA ARG A 34 -5.37 35.74 6.08
C ARG A 34 -5.83 35.19 7.43
N PHE A 35 -6.10 33.88 7.51
CA PHE A 35 -6.65 33.24 8.72
C PHE A 35 -5.60 32.50 9.55
N GLY A 36 -4.36 32.40 9.07
CA GLY A 36 -3.27 31.71 9.78
C GLY A 36 -3.42 30.18 9.81
N VAL A 37 -4.16 29.60 8.86
CA VAL A 37 -4.43 28.16 8.79
C VAL A 37 -3.67 27.52 7.65
N SER A 38 -3.15 26.30 7.84
CA SER A 38 -2.37 25.63 6.78
C SER A 38 -3.22 25.33 5.53
N LYS A 39 -2.66 25.60 4.35
CA LYS A 39 -3.30 25.37 3.06
C LYS A 39 -3.88 23.96 2.92
N SER A 40 -3.14 22.95 3.36
CA SER A 40 -3.59 21.55 3.31
C SER A 40 -4.82 21.28 4.18
N LYS A 41 -4.92 21.93 5.35
CA LYS A 41 -6.06 21.77 6.28
C LYS A 41 -7.34 22.37 5.70
N ILE A 42 -7.23 23.52 5.02
CA ILE A 42 -8.33 24.16 4.28
C ILE A 42 -8.73 23.28 3.08
N HIS A 43 -7.76 22.89 2.24
CA HIS A 43 -8.02 22.12 1.01
C HIS A 43 -8.78 20.82 1.26
N ARG A 44 -8.36 20.04 2.27
CA ARG A 44 -9.03 18.77 2.62
C ARG A 44 -10.48 18.95 3.06
N ARG A 45 -10.81 20.08 3.69
CA ARG A 45 -12.18 20.38 4.12
C ARG A 45 -13.02 20.92 2.97
N THR A 46 -12.46 21.79 2.14
CA THR A 46 -13.14 22.28 0.92
C THR A 46 -13.38 21.16 -0.10
N SER A 47 -12.50 20.14 -0.16
CA SER A 47 -12.68 18.98 -1.03
C SER A 47 -13.58 17.90 -0.44
N GLY A 48 -14.07 18.07 0.81
CA GLY A 48 -14.90 17.09 1.50
C GLY A 48 -14.16 15.83 1.96
N GLN A 49 -12.82 15.81 1.95
CA GLN A 49 -12.00 14.69 2.45
C GLN A 49 -11.98 14.62 3.99
N VAL A 50 -12.23 15.72 4.69
CA VAL A 50 -12.19 15.76 6.15
C VAL A 50 -13.30 16.68 6.65
N GLU A 51 -14.10 16.21 7.61
CA GLU A 51 -15.10 17.06 8.28
C GLU A 51 -14.44 18.23 9.01
N LEU A 52 -15.15 19.35 9.15
CA LEU A 52 -14.63 20.56 9.79
C LEU A 52 -14.16 20.29 11.24
N THR A 53 -14.93 19.49 11.99
CA THR A 53 -14.71 19.11 13.40
C THR A 53 -13.63 18.05 13.62
N SER A 54 -13.22 17.33 12.57
CA SER A 54 -12.27 16.23 12.71
C SER A 54 -10.86 16.71 13.02
N ARG A 55 -10.29 16.17 14.11
CA ARG A 55 -8.91 16.45 14.54
C ARG A 55 -7.94 15.80 13.56
N ASN A 56 -6.85 16.48 13.20
CA ASN A 56 -5.80 15.92 12.34
C ASN A 56 -4.98 14.88 13.14
N GLY A 57 -5.50 13.66 13.26
CA GLY A 57 -4.81 12.53 13.90
C GLY A 57 -4.07 11.63 12.90
N PRO A 58 -3.13 10.79 13.37
CA PRO A 58 -2.43 9.78 12.57
C PRO A 58 -3.36 8.67 12.03
N GLU A 59 -4.58 8.55 12.57
CA GLU A 59 -5.63 7.65 12.12
C GLU A 59 -6.85 8.46 11.68
N PRO A 60 -6.90 8.95 10.43
CA PRO A 60 -8.13 9.53 9.91
C PRO A 60 -9.19 8.43 9.82
N ILE A 61 -10.29 8.60 10.55
CA ILE A 61 -11.49 7.78 10.35
C ILE A 61 -12.01 8.11 8.96
N LEU A 62 -11.79 7.20 8.01
CA LEU A 62 -12.28 7.34 6.64
C LEU A 62 -13.80 7.21 6.65
N SER A 63 -14.47 8.16 6.01
CA SER A 63 -15.91 8.09 5.79
C SER A 63 -16.26 6.87 4.91
N PRO A 64 -17.50 6.34 4.99
CA PRO A 64 -17.91 5.20 4.17
C PRO A 64 -17.72 5.42 2.66
N GLY A 65 -17.86 6.68 2.20
CA GLY A 65 -17.61 7.07 0.82
C GLY A 65 -16.13 6.95 0.43
N GLU A 66 -15.21 7.32 1.32
CA GLU A 66 -13.77 7.20 1.10
C GLU A 66 -13.30 5.75 1.13
N VAL A 67 -13.85 4.93 2.04
CA VAL A 67 -13.62 3.49 2.02
C VAL A 67 -14.07 2.91 0.68
N SER A 68 -15.24 3.32 0.16
CA SER A 68 -15.69 2.87 -1.16
C SER A 68 -14.77 3.33 -2.30
N GLY A 69 -14.22 4.55 -2.23
CA GLY A 69 -13.32 5.09 -3.25
C GLY A 69 -11.96 4.38 -3.28
N VAL A 70 -11.38 4.12 -2.11
CA VAL A 70 -10.13 3.35 -1.97
C VAL A 70 -10.35 1.90 -2.40
N VAL A 71 -11.43 1.26 -1.94
CA VAL A 71 -11.76 -0.10 -2.35
C VAL A 71 -11.97 -0.16 -3.86
N LYS A 72 -12.70 0.78 -4.46
CA LYS A 72 -12.94 0.82 -5.90
C LYS A 72 -11.66 1.06 -6.70
N ALA A 73 -10.74 1.92 -6.22
CA ALA A 73 -9.43 2.12 -6.83
C ALA A 73 -8.57 0.85 -6.77
N VAL A 74 -8.66 0.08 -5.69
CA VAL A 74 -7.96 -1.21 -5.52
C VAL A 74 -8.64 -2.35 -6.30
N THR A 75 -9.96 -2.30 -6.47
CA THR A 75 -10.76 -3.37 -7.10
C THR A 75 -11.15 -3.10 -8.54
N MET A 76 -10.75 -1.97 -9.15
CA MET A 76 -11.02 -1.72 -10.57
C MET A 76 -10.43 -2.87 -11.42
N PRO A 77 -11.29 -3.67 -12.09
CA PRO A 77 -10.86 -4.81 -12.88
C PRO A 77 -10.29 -4.26 -14.19
N GLY A 78 -8.96 -4.11 -14.21
CA GLY A 78 -8.21 -3.36 -15.22
C GLY A 78 -6.97 -2.68 -14.62
N GLY A 79 -6.94 -2.48 -13.30
CA GLY A 79 -5.73 -2.17 -12.53
C GLY A 79 -4.85 -3.40 -12.37
N LEU A 80 -4.17 -3.77 -13.45
CA LEU A 80 -3.04 -4.71 -13.56
C LEU A 80 -2.71 -5.50 -12.28
N ASP A 81 -3.25 -6.72 -12.19
CA ASP A 81 -2.67 -7.81 -11.40
C ASP A 81 -1.17 -7.91 -11.74
N GLY A 82 -0.31 -7.36 -10.87
CA GLY A 82 1.14 -7.38 -11.07
C GLY A 82 1.75 -6.19 -11.81
N SER A 83 1.09 -5.02 -11.88
CA SER A 83 1.86 -3.80 -12.16
C SER A 83 2.80 -3.54 -10.99
N MET A 84 4.06 -3.92 -11.19
CA MET A 84 5.18 -3.22 -10.58
C MET A 84 4.87 -1.74 -10.71
N PHE A 85 4.86 -1.01 -9.59
CA PHE A 85 5.06 0.43 -9.64
C PHE A 85 6.43 0.62 -10.30
N ALA A 86 6.45 0.67 -11.63
CA ALA A 86 7.53 1.29 -12.36
C ALA A 86 7.48 2.74 -11.89
N ALA A 87 8.25 3.03 -10.85
CA ALA A 87 8.47 4.38 -10.38
C ALA A 87 8.77 5.18 -11.64
N SER A 88 7.98 6.23 -11.89
CA SER A 88 8.28 7.16 -12.98
C SER A 88 9.76 7.53 -12.90
N GLU A 89 10.41 7.82 -14.02
CA GLU A 89 11.85 8.17 -13.99
C GLU A 89 12.14 9.27 -12.96
N SER A 90 11.20 10.20 -12.80
CA SER A 90 11.20 11.21 -11.73
C SER A 90 11.25 10.63 -10.31
N ALA A 91 10.46 9.59 -10.03
CA ALA A 91 10.41 8.92 -8.72
C ALA A 91 11.69 8.11 -8.45
N PHE A 92 12.26 7.48 -9.47
CA PHE A 92 13.59 6.87 -9.40
C PHE A 92 14.68 7.91 -9.07
N LEU A 93 14.65 9.07 -9.73
CA LEU A 93 15.62 10.14 -9.48
C LEU A 93 15.53 10.68 -8.05
N THR A 94 14.31 10.93 -7.55
CA THR A 94 14.12 11.35 -6.15
C THR A 94 14.54 10.29 -5.15
N THR A 95 14.29 9.01 -5.43
CA THR A 95 14.70 7.92 -4.54
C THR A 95 16.23 7.80 -4.50
N LYS A 96 16.90 7.94 -5.65
CA LYS A 96 18.36 7.94 -5.74
C LYS A 96 18.98 9.12 -4.99
N LEU A 97 18.43 10.33 -5.15
CA LEU A 97 18.89 11.51 -4.42
C LEU A 97 18.65 11.38 -2.91
N PHE A 98 17.51 10.80 -2.52
CA PHE A 98 17.21 10.54 -1.11
C PHE A 98 18.20 9.54 -0.50
N ILE A 99 18.49 8.43 -1.19
CA ILE A 99 19.47 7.44 -0.73
C ILE A 99 20.86 8.09 -0.58
N GLN A 100 21.31 8.87 -1.57
CA GLN A 100 22.60 9.57 -1.52
C GLN A 100 22.68 10.57 -0.35
N TYR A 101 21.61 11.33 -0.12
CA TYR A 101 21.54 12.25 1.00
C TYR A 101 21.60 11.52 2.34
N PHE A 102 20.90 10.38 2.45
CA PHE A 102 20.86 9.58 3.67
C PHE A 102 22.19 8.90 3.98
N GLU A 103 22.86 8.35 2.96
CA GLU A 103 24.19 7.75 3.09
C GLU A 103 25.23 8.77 3.58
N ARG A 104 25.21 9.99 3.01
CA ARG A 104 26.06 11.09 3.47
C ARG A 104 25.80 11.44 4.94
N GLY A 105 24.53 11.50 5.36
CA GLY A 105 24.17 11.75 6.75
C GLY A 105 24.70 10.68 7.71
N ILE A 106 24.63 9.41 7.32
CA ILE A 106 25.19 8.29 8.09
C ILE A 106 26.71 8.42 8.23
N ASP A 107 27.41 8.81 7.17
CA ASP A 107 28.86 8.95 7.20
C ASP A 107 29.31 10.16 8.03
N GLU A 108 28.56 11.27 8.00
CA GLU A 108 28.79 12.40 8.90
C GLU A 108 28.57 12.01 10.38
N LEU A 109 27.54 11.22 10.69
CA LEU A 109 27.30 10.66 12.02
C LEU A 109 28.44 9.72 12.47
N LYS A 110 28.95 8.87 11.57
CA LYS A 110 30.11 8.02 11.84
C LYS A 110 31.38 8.85 12.08
N ALA A 111 31.58 9.93 11.33
CA ALA A 111 32.71 10.82 11.52
C ALA A 111 32.63 11.55 12.88
N GLN A 112 31.44 12.00 13.29
CA GLN A 112 31.24 12.61 14.60
C GLN A 112 31.49 11.63 15.75
N THR A 113 31.03 10.37 15.61
CA THR A 113 31.27 9.35 16.64
C THR A 113 32.74 8.96 16.74
N ARG A 114 33.49 8.93 15.62
CA ARG A 114 34.96 8.77 15.62
C ARG A 114 35.65 9.94 16.32
N LYS A 115 35.29 11.19 16.00
CA LYS A 115 35.83 12.39 16.67
C LYS A 115 35.53 12.39 18.18
N ARG A 116 34.36 11.93 18.60
CA ARG A 116 34.04 11.75 20.03
C ARG A 116 34.88 10.65 20.64
N LYS A 117 35.12 9.54 19.93
CA LYS A 117 35.95 8.44 20.40
C LYS A 117 37.41 8.84 20.57
N GLU A 118 37.95 9.60 19.63
CA GLU A 118 39.31 10.19 19.68
C GLU A 118 39.44 11.24 20.80
N ARG A 119 38.40 12.06 21.04
CA ARG A 119 38.37 13.00 22.18
C ARG A 119 38.11 12.32 23.52
N SER A 120 37.55 11.12 23.52
CA SER A 120 37.36 10.29 24.72
C SER A 120 38.49 9.29 24.94
N GLU A 121 39.51 9.26 24.07
CA GLU A 121 40.79 8.72 24.52
C GLU A 121 41.19 9.61 25.69
N PRO A 122 41.26 9.06 26.91
CA PRO A 122 41.67 9.86 28.04
C PRO A 122 43.02 10.45 27.65
N GLU A 123 43.12 11.78 27.58
CA GLU A 123 44.41 12.45 27.66
C GLU A 123 45.19 11.66 28.70
N LYS A 124 46.33 11.10 28.29
CA LYS A 124 47.18 10.30 29.16
C LYS A 124 47.38 11.14 30.41
N PHE A 125 46.59 10.85 31.43
CA PHE A 125 46.60 11.58 32.68
C PHE A 125 47.97 11.25 33.22
N VAL A 126 48.91 12.18 33.06
CA VAL A 126 50.21 12.10 33.71
C VAL A 126 49.84 12.34 35.16
N PRO A 127 49.77 11.27 35.98
CA PRO A 127 49.32 11.45 37.33
C PRO A 127 50.38 12.30 38.01
N GLY A 128 49.97 13.47 38.47
CA GLY A 128 50.74 14.23 39.44
C GLY A 128 50.87 13.37 40.69
N GLY A 129 51.95 12.58 40.73
CA GLY A 129 52.70 12.09 41.89
C GLY A 129 51.95 11.52 43.10
N THR A 130 50.66 11.20 43.00
CA THR A 130 49.95 10.57 44.11
C THR A 130 50.14 9.07 43.96
N LEU A 131 51.11 8.51 44.69
CA LEU A 131 51.38 7.07 44.72
C LEU A 131 50.07 6.33 45.01
N MET A 132 49.56 5.60 44.02
CA MET A 132 48.43 4.70 44.24
C MET A 132 48.82 3.67 45.30
N THR A 133 47.93 3.46 46.25
CA THR A 133 48.16 2.44 47.28
C THR A 133 47.97 1.05 46.67
N ALA A 134 48.55 0.02 47.29
CA ALA A 134 48.37 -1.36 46.83
C ALA A 134 46.88 -1.77 46.80
N ASP A 135 46.06 -1.18 47.68
CA ASP A 135 44.62 -1.40 47.75
C ASP A 135 43.89 -0.83 46.53
N ASP A 136 44.33 0.33 46.02
CA ASP A 136 43.77 0.93 44.80
C ASP A 136 44.01 0.05 43.57
N ILE A 137 45.21 -0.55 43.47
CA ILE A 137 45.56 -1.46 42.38
C ILE A 137 44.69 -2.73 42.46
N SER A 138 44.51 -3.28 43.66
CA SER A 138 43.69 -4.48 43.87
C SER A 138 42.23 -4.25 43.49
N THR A 139 41.64 -3.12 43.88
CA THR A 139 40.26 -2.78 43.50
C THR A 139 40.09 -2.52 42.00
N MET A 140 41.10 -1.97 41.32
CA MET A 140 41.08 -1.81 39.87
C MET A 140 41.10 -3.16 39.13
N VAL A 141 41.94 -4.10 39.57
CA VAL A 141 41.99 -5.44 38.96
C VAL A 141 40.67 -6.17 39.18
N ALA A 142 40.11 -6.12 40.39
CA ALA A 142 38.79 -6.71 40.69
C ALA A 142 37.68 -6.13 39.78
N LYS A 143 37.65 -4.81 39.60
CA LYS A 143 36.70 -4.14 38.68
C LYS A 143 36.91 -4.55 37.22
N GLN A 144 38.16 -4.73 36.79
CA GLN A 144 38.46 -5.21 35.43
C GLN A 144 37.96 -6.65 35.21
N GLU A 145 38.16 -7.53 36.18
CA GLU A 145 37.67 -8.91 36.14
C GLU A 145 36.14 -8.96 36.13
N GLU A 146 35.47 -8.17 36.96
CA GLU A 146 34.02 -8.06 37.00
C GLU A 146 33.45 -7.58 35.66
N MET A 147 34.03 -6.51 35.10
CA MET A 147 33.66 -6.00 33.77
C MET A 147 33.90 -7.04 32.66
N ALA A 148 34.95 -7.86 32.76
CA ALA A 148 35.21 -8.93 31.81
C ALA A 148 34.16 -10.05 31.92
N ARG A 149 33.76 -10.43 33.14
CA ARG A 149 32.68 -11.41 33.38
C ARG A 149 31.35 -10.92 32.81
N LEU A 150 30.98 -9.67 33.10
CA LEU A 150 29.72 -9.07 32.63
C LEU A 150 29.67 -8.99 31.09
N LYS A 151 30.80 -8.66 30.44
CA LYS A 151 30.92 -8.71 28.98
C LYS A 151 30.77 -10.12 28.41
N GLN A 152 31.25 -11.16 29.11
CA GLN A 152 31.08 -12.55 28.68
C GLN A 152 29.63 -13.00 28.84
N GLU A 153 28.96 -12.63 29.94
CA GLU A 153 27.55 -12.91 30.17
C GLU A 153 26.65 -12.25 29.13
N ASP A 154 26.89 -10.97 28.81
CA ASP A 154 26.16 -10.25 27.76
C ASP A 154 26.33 -10.91 26.39
N LYS A 155 27.53 -11.40 26.06
CA LYS A 155 27.76 -12.16 24.83
C LYS A 155 26.92 -13.45 24.81
N LYS A 156 26.89 -14.20 25.91
CA LYS A 156 26.08 -15.42 26.05
C LYS A 156 24.58 -15.10 25.94
N ARG A 157 24.10 -14.04 26.59
CA ARG A 157 22.70 -13.58 26.49
C ARG A 157 22.31 -13.24 25.05
N ARG A 158 23.15 -12.47 24.35
CA ARG A 158 22.91 -12.12 22.93
C ARG A 158 22.92 -13.35 22.03
N GLN A 159 23.74 -14.34 22.32
CA GLN A 159 23.75 -15.60 21.56
C GLN A 159 22.45 -16.39 21.78
N ILE A 160 22.03 -16.56 23.03
CA ILE A 160 20.75 -17.23 23.38
C ILE A 160 19.57 -16.49 22.72
N GLU A 161 19.58 -15.16 22.73
CA GLU A 161 18.53 -14.37 22.09
C GLU A 161 18.51 -14.56 20.56
N ARG A 162 19.67 -14.62 19.91
CA ARG A 162 19.77 -14.93 18.47
C ARG A 162 19.22 -16.32 18.14
N GLU A 163 19.56 -17.31 18.96
CA GLU A 163 19.06 -18.68 18.80
C GLU A 163 17.54 -18.75 18.96
N ARG A 164 16.99 -18.07 19.99
CA ARG A 164 15.54 -17.96 20.18
C ARG A 164 14.85 -17.29 19.00
N ARG A 165 15.40 -16.17 18.49
CA ARG A 165 14.88 -15.49 17.30
C ARG A 165 14.94 -16.38 16.06
N ALA A 166 16.01 -17.15 15.87
CA ALA A 166 16.14 -18.08 14.76
C ALA A 166 15.06 -19.17 14.79
N VAL A 167 14.76 -19.72 15.98
CA VAL A 167 13.69 -20.70 16.17
C VAL A 167 12.32 -20.11 15.83
N LEU A 168 12.02 -18.89 16.32
CA LEU A 168 10.76 -18.21 16.02
C LEU A 168 10.58 -17.92 14.52
N VAL A 169 11.64 -17.44 13.86
CA VAL A 169 11.62 -17.18 12.41
C VAL A 169 11.41 -18.47 11.63
N LYS A 170 12.02 -19.58 12.04
CA LYS A 170 11.81 -20.89 11.42
C LYS A 170 10.35 -21.35 11.58
N ALA A 171 9.80 -21.28 12.80
CA ALA A 171 8.41 -21.63 13.06
C ALA A 171 7.42 -20.79 12.23
N ALA A 172 7.64 -19.48 12.12
CA ALA A 172 6.81 -18.59 11.31
C ALA A 172 6.86 -18.93 9.81
N LYS A 173 8.05 -19.33 9.30
CA LYS A 173 8.20 -19.79 7.91
C LYS A 173 7.45 -21.10 7.65
N ASP A 174 7.55 -22.04 8.58
CA ASP A 174 6.87 -23.33 8.49
C ASP A 174 5.34 -23.14 8.54
N GLU A 175 4.84 -22.27 9.42
CA GLU A 175 3.42 -21.90 9.47
C GLU A 175 2.97 -21.24 8.15
N ALA A 176 3.74 -20.29 7.62
CA ALA A 176 3.43 -19.65 6.34
C ALA A 176 3.40 -20.67 5.18
N ALA A 177 4.32 -21.64 5.17
CA ALA A 177 4.31 -22.72 4.20
C ALA A 177 3.07 -23.62 4.33
N GLN A 178 2.67 -23.98 5.55
CA GLN A 178 1.44 -24.73 5.80
C GLN A 178 0.19 -23.95 5.35
N GLN A 179 0.14 -22.65 5.61
CA GLN A 179 -0.96 -21.80 5.15
C GLN A 179 -1.02 -21.72 3.61
N ARG A 180 0.12 -21.64 2.93
CA ARG A 180 0.19 -21.70 1.45
C ARG A 180 -0.35 -23.01 0.91
N MET A 181 0.10 -24.14 1.46
CA MET A 181 -0.40 -25.47 1.09
C MET A 181 -1.91 -25.60 1.30
N LYS A 182 -2.46 -25.08 2.41
CA LYS A 182 -3.90 -25.06 2.67
C LYS A 182 -4.66 -24.22 1.64
N ARG A 183 -4.17 -23.03 1.31
CA ARG A 183 -4.77 -22.14 0.30
C ARG A 183 -4.77 -22.78 -1.09
N GLU A 184 -3.68 -23.43 -1.45
CA GLU A 184 -3.55 -24.12 -2.74
C GLU A 184 -4.54 -25.29 -2.86
N LYS A 185 -4.70 -26.10 -1.80
CA LYS A 185 -5.73 -27.15 -1.76
C LYS A 185 -7.15 -26.60 -1.95
N VAL A 186 -7.50 -25.52 -1.26
CA VAL A 186 -8.82 -24.87 -1.42
C VAL A 186 -9.01 -24.33 -2.84
N LEU A 187 -7.97 -23.77 -3.45
CA LEU A 187 -8.03 -23.30 -4.83
C LEU A 187 -8.17 -24.45 -5.83
N ALA A 188 -7.50 -25.58 -5.60
CA ALA A 188 -7.63 -26.78 -6.41
C ALA A 188 -9.06 -27.35 -6.34
N GLU A 189 -9.62 -27.48 -5.14
CA GLU A 189 -11.00 -27.93 -4.95
C GLU A 189 -12.01 -26.99 -5.64
N LYS A 190 -11.82 -25.67 -5.54
CA LYS A 190 -12.66 -24.70 -6.24
C LYS A 190 -12.57 -24.83 -7.76
N ARG A 191 -11.39 -25.15 -8.31
CA ARG A 191 -11.21 -25.39 -9.74
C ARG A 191 -11.94 -26.66 -10.20
N GLU A 192 -11.84 -27.73 -9.43
CA GLU A 192 -12.55 -28.99 -9.70
C GLU A 192 -14.09 -28.79 -9.65
N GLN A 193 -14.60 -28.10 -8.63
CA GLN A 193 -16.02 -27.74 -8.54
C GLN A 193 -16.48 -26.87 -9.71
N ALA A 194 -15.65 -25.94 -10.17
CA ALA A 194 -15.97 -25.11 -11.34
C ALA A 194 -16.00 -25.93 -12.63
N GLU A 195 -15.11 -26.93 -12.78
CA GLU A 195 -15.10 -27.83 -13.92
C GLU A 195 -16.32 -28.77 -13.94
N LEU A 196 -16.69 -29.34 -12.78
CA LEU A 196 -17.91 -30.13 -12.64
C LEU A 196 -19.15 -29.33 -13.04
N LYS A 197 -19.27 -28.09 -12.57
CA LYS A 197 -20.38 -27.20 -12.97
C LYS A 197 -20.39 -26.94 -14.48
N ARG A 198 -19.22 -26.77 -15.12
CA ARG A 198 -19.15 -26.61 -16.58
C ARG A 198 -19.67 -27.85 -17.30
N ARG A 199 -19.23 -29.06 -16.88
CA ARG A 199 -19.72 -30.33 -17.43
C ARG A 199 -21.23 -30.48 -17.28
N GLU A 200 -21.78 -30.21 -16.10
CA GLU A 200 -23.23 -30.22 -15.86
C GLU A 200 -23.98 -29.22 -16.77
N THR A 201 -23.43 -28.02 -16.98
CA THR A 201 -24.07 -27.05 -17.88
C THR A 201 -24.04 -27.49 -19.34
N ASP A 202 -22.99 -28.18 -19.78
CA ASP A 202 -22.86 -28.67 -21.15
C ASP A 202 -23.76 -29.90 -21.39
N GLU A 203 -23.86 -30.81 -20.41
CA GLU A 203 -24.85 -31.90 -20.43
C GLU A 203 -26.28 -31.37 -20.49
N ARG A 204 -26.63 -30.34 -19.70
CA ARG A 204 -27.95 -29.69 -19.77
C ARG A 204 -28.22 -29.05 -21.13
N LYS A 205 -27.21 -28.53 -21.83
CA LYS A 205 -27.37 -28.00 -23.20
C LYS A 205 -27.63 -29.11 -24.20
N LEU A 206 -26.89 -30.23 -24.11
CA LEU A 206 -27.10 -31.41 -24.96
C LEU A 206 -28.54 -31.93 -24.84
N MET A 207 -29.05 -32.09 -23.61
CA MET A 207 -30.44 -32.53 -23.36
C MET A 207 -31.50 -31.56 -23.93
N ARG A 208 -31.20 -30.27 -24.10
CA ARG A 208 -32.14 -29.31 -24.73
C ARG A 208 -32.23 -29.47 -26.25
N VAL A 209 -31.20 -30.00 -26.91
CA VAL A 209 -31.20 -30.22 -28.37
C VAL A 209 -32.12 -31.38 -28.74
N GLU A 210 -32.29 -32.35 -27.85
CA GLU A 210 -33.15 -33.52 -28.08
C GLU A 210 -34.64 -33.27 -27.81
N ASP A 211 -35.04 -32.09 -27.32
CA ASP A 211 -36.45 -31.77 -27.11
C ASP A 211 -37.13 -31.47 -28.47
N PRO A 212 -38.06 -32.31 -28.95
CA PRO A 212 -38.73 -32.12 -30.25
C PRO A 212 -39.54 -30.81 -30.33
N ARG A 213 -39.83 -30.18 -29.19
CA ARG A 213 -40.46 -28.84 -29.15
C ARG A 213 -39.47 -27.72 -29.51
N PHE A 214 -38.18 -27.90 -29.26
CA PHE A 214 -37.13 -26.94 -29.60
C PHE A 214 -36.84 -26.94 -31.10
N LEU A 215 -36.77 -28.13 -31.71
CA LEU A 215 -36.66 -28.30 -33.17
C LEU A 215 -37.78 -27.59 -33.94
N LYS A 216 -39.03 -27.64 -33.44
CA LYS A 216 -40.16 -26.91 -34.06
C LYS A 216 -40.04 -25.38 -34.01
N ARG A 217 -39.27 -24.81 -33.08
CA ARG A 217 -39.02 -23.35 -32.99
C ARG A 217 -37.77 -22.89 -33.74
N CYS A 218 -36.83 -23.79 -34.01
CA CYS A 218 -35.58 -23.47 -34.70
C CYS A 218 -35.66 -23.52 -36.23
N VAL A 219 -36.78 -23.98 -36.81
CA VAL A 219 -37.08 -23.79 -38.25
C VAL A 219 -37.33 -22.30 -38.52
N ARG A 220 -36.25 -21.53 -38.61
CA ARG A 220 -36.30 -20.17 -39.16
C ARG A 220 -36.39 -20.31 -40.68
N LYS A 221 -37.48 -19.82 -41.26
CA LYS A 221 -37.55 -19.60 -42.71
C LYS A 221 -36.46 -18.60 -43.09
N TYR A 222 -35.40 -19.07 -43.71
CA TYR A 222 -34.43 -18.18 -44.34
C TYR A 222 -34.95 -17.84 -45.72
N VAL A 223 -35.35 -16.59 -45.89
CA VAL A 223 -35.69 -16.03 -47.20
C VAL A 223 -34.39 -15.59 -47.85
N ILE A 224 -33.85 -16.43 -48.74
CA ILE A 224 -32.67 -16.07 -49.53
C ILE A 224 -33.16 -15.41 -50.81
N LYS A 225 -32.89 -14.10 -50.95
CA LYS A 225 -33.17 -13.35 -52.17
C LYS A 225 -31.97 -13.48 -53.10
N LEU A 226 -32.09 -14.29 -54.14
CA LEU A 226 -31.08 -14.42 -55.18
C LEU A 226 -31.39 -13.46 -56.33
N ARG A 227 -30.40 -12.66 -56.75
CA ARG A 227 -30.49 -11.86 -57.97
C ARG A 227 -30.10 -12.73 -59.16
N VAL A 228 -31.04 -12.98 -60.04
CA VAL A 228 -30.80 -13.72 -61.29
C VAL A 228 -30.83 -12.72 -62.45
N PRO A 229 -29.84 -12.72 -63.35
CA PRO A 229 -29.83 -11.84 -64.52
C PRO A 229 -30.98 -12.19 -65.47
N GLY A 230 -31.78 -11.19 -65.85
CA GLY A 230 -32.88 -11.33 -66.80
C GLY A 230 -32.42 -11.24 -68.27
N PRO A 231 -33.34 -11.49 -69.23
CA PRO A 231 -33.02 -11.48 -70.67
C PRO A 231 -32.69 -10.09 -71.23
N GLU A 232 -33.04 -9.02 -70.51
CA GLU A 232 -32.63 -7.65 -70.86
C GLU A 232 -31.51 -7.16 -69.94
N PRO A 233 -30.45 -6.52 -70.48
CA PRO A 233 -29.23 -6.17 -69.75
C PRO A 233 -29.41 -5.19 -68.59
N SER A 234 -30.61 -4.63 -68.41
CA SER A 234 -30.96 -3.69 -67.34
C SER A 234 -31.97 -4.24 -66.31
N SER A 235 -32.39 -5.50 -66.41
CA SER A 235 -33.42 -6.09 -65.55
C SER A 235 -32.86 -7.19 -64.63
N PHE A 236 -33.07 -7.06 -63.32
CA PHE A 236 -32.80 -8.12 -62.34
C PHE A 236 -34.12 -8.62 -61.76
N GLN A 237 -34.37 -9.92 -61.85
CA GLN A 237 -35.47 -10.55 -61.14
C GLN A 237 -34.97 -11.02 -59.77
N VAL A 238 -35.70 -10.66 -58.73
CA VAL A 238 -35.48 -11.16 -57.38
C VAL A 238 -36.32 -12.42 -57.24
N VAL A 239 -35.67 -13.58 -57.25
CA VAL A 239 -36.35 -14.85 -57.01
C VAL A 239 -36.26 -15.15 -55.52
N GLN A 240 -37.41 -15.27 -54.89
CA GLN A 240 -37.51 -15.63 -53.47
C GLN A 240 -37.58 -17.15 -53.37
N VAL A 241 -36.52 -17.77 -52.85
CA VAL A 241 -36.50 -19.22 -52.63
C VAL A 241 -36.66 -19.46 -51.14
N ASP A 242 -37.78 -20.07 -50.76
CA ASP A 242 -38.02 -20.50 -49.39
C ASP A 242 -37.29 -21.85 -49.20
N VAL A 243 -36.11 -21.81 -48.59
CA VAL A 243 -35.36 -23.03 -48.25
C VAL A 243 -35.80 -23.48 -46.86
N MET A 244 -36.54 -24.59 -46.79
CA MET A 244 -36.76 -25.29 -45.53
C MET A 244 -35.61 -26.27 -45.32
N THR A 245 -34.64 -25.90 -44.49
CA THR A 245 -33.64 -26.85 -43.99
C THR A 245 -34.25 -27.69 -42.88
N VAL A 246 -34.22 -29.01 -43.06
CA VAL A 246 -34.63 -30.03 -42.09
C VAL A 246 -33.49 -30.29 -41.11
#